data_AF-A0A3M1XP57-F1
#
_entry.id   AF-A0A3M1XP57-F1
#
_cell.length_a   1.000
_cell.length_b   1.000
_cell.length_c   1.000
_cell.angle_alpha   90.00
_cell.angle_beta   90.00
_cell.angle_gamma   90.00
#
_symmetry.space_group_name_H-M   'P 1'
#
loop_
_entity.id
_entity.type
_entity.pdbx_description
1 polymer ?
#
loop_
_entity_poly.entity_id
_entity_poly.type
_entity_poly.pdbx_seq_one_letter_code
_entity_poly.pdbx_strand_id
1 'polypeptide(L)'
;IPEAEEVHIEPGRAVVGDAGIFVTSVIGKARRGDENWLYIDAGVFNGLMESIGGIRYTYVVGSRGRKKRWILAGPSCDSFDVIDRDVLLPEPTVGDHLLILSAGAYTISYASEFNGFPIPETITI
;
A
#
# COMPACT_ATOMS: atom_id res chain seq x y z
N ILE A 1 6.19 39.91 -30.62
CA ILE A 1 6.29 38.73 -29.74
C ILE A 1 4.89 38.56 -29.16
N PRO A 2 4.18 37.43 -29.35
CA PRO A 2 2.88 37.27 -28.72
C PRO A 2 3.09 37.42 -27.21
N GLU A 3 2.21 38.16 -26.52
CA GLU A 3 2.23 38.18 -25.05
C GLU A 3 2.10 36.74 -24.56
N ALA A 4 2.91 36.36 -23.57
CA ALA A 4 2.88 35.01 -23.05
C ALA A 4 1.49 34.75 -22.43
N GLU A 5 0.77 33.77 -22.97
CA GLU A 5 -0.50 33.33 -22.40
C GLU A 5 -0.26 32.66 -21.05
N GLU A 6 -1.14 32.94 -20.08
CA GLU A 6 -1.08 32.35 -18.76
C GLU A 6 -1.55 30.89 -18.81
N VAL A 7 -0.70 29.97 -18.33
CA VAL A 7 -1.00 28.53 -18.29
C VAL A 7 -1.18 28.08 -16.85
N HIS A 8 -2.30 27.42 -16.55
CA HIS A 8 -2.59 26.84 -15.24
C HIS A 8 -2.47 25.30 -15.30
N ILE A 9 -2.00 24.70 -14.20
CA ILE A 9 -1.92 23.24 -14.02
C ILE A 9 -2.37 22.86 -12.61
N GLU A 10 -2.89 21.63 -12.44
CA GLU A 10 -3.42 21.12 -11.16
C GLU A 10 -2.69 19.82 -10.74
N PRO A 11 -1.38 19.87 -10.44
CA PRO A 11 -0.63 18.66 -10.13
C PRO A 11 -0.97 18.15 -8.72
N GLY A 12 -1.65 17.00 -8.65
CA GLY A 12 -1.90 16.26 -7.40
C GLY A 12 -0.78 15.27 -7.10
N ARG A 13 -0.91 14.02 -7.58
CA ARG A 13 0.06 12.93 -7.35
C ARG A 13 1.50 13.31 -7.66
N ALA A 14 1.74 14.12 -8.70
CA ALA A 14 3.08 14.53 -9.08
C ALA A 14 3.81 15.33 -7.98
N VAL A 15 3.07 16.00 -7.09
CA VAL A 15 3.64 16.77 -5.99
C VAL A 15 3.83 15.91 -4.74
N VAL A 16 2.83 15.08 -4.40
CA VAL A 16 2.77 14.41 -3.08
C VAL A 16 2.99 12.90 -3.12
N GLY A 17 2.98 12.26 -4.29
CA GLY A 17 3.04 10.80 -4.43
C GLY A 17 4.26 10.19 -3.73
N ASP A 18 5.45 10.70 -4.03
CA ASP A 18 6.71 10.22 -3.48
C ASP A 18 7.04 10.78 -2.09
N ALA A 19 6.25 11.73 -1.59
CA ALA A 19 6.47 12.35 -0.27
C ALA A 19 5.97 11.48 0.90
N GLY A 20 5.18 10.44 0.61
CA GLY A 20 4.61 9.56 1.64
C GLY A 20 5.09 8.12 1.54
N ILE A 21 5.41 7.54 2.69
CA ILE A 21 5.64 6.11 2.86
C ILE A 21 4.51 5.57 3.75
N PHE A 22 3.79 4.57 3.27
CA PHE A 22 2.77 3.91 4.07
C PHE A 22 3.44 2.76 4.83
N VAL A 23 3.37 2.81 6.15
CA VAL A 23 3.99 1.83 7.05
C VAL A 23 2.89 0.94 7.62
N THR A 24 3.09 -0.38 7.55
CA THR A 24 2.13 -1.39 8.02
C THR A 24 2.89 -2.56 8.63
N SER A 25 2.24 -3.35 9.47
CA SER A 25 2.84 -4.52 10.11
C SER A 25 2.28 -5.81 9.53
N VAL A 26 3.12 -6.84 9.41
CA VAL A 26 2.67 -8.18 9.05
C VAL A 26 1.92 -8.80 10.22
N ILE A 27 0.64 -9.11 10.04
CA ILE A 27 -0.21 -9.72 11.08
C ILE A 27 -0.43 -11.22 10.88
N GLY A 28 -0.15 -11.73 9.67
CA GLY A 28 -0.38 -13.15 9.39
C GLY A 28 0.23 -13.61 8.08
N LYS A 29 0.39 -14.93 7.98
CA LYS A 29 0.81 -15.63 6.76
C LYS A 29 -0.04 -16.87 6.59
N ALA A 30 -0.37 -17.20 5.34
CA ALA A 30 -1.03 -18.45 5.02
C ALA A 30 -0.50 -19.04 3.71
N ARG A 31 -0.62 -20.35 3.58
CA ARG A 31 -0.42 -21.06 2.31
C ARG A 31 -1.80 -21.51 1.81
N ARG A 32 -2.21 -21.05 0.63
CA ARG A 32 -3.47 -21.43 -0.01
C ARG A 32 -3.16 -22.12 -1.33
N GLY A 33 -3.19 -23.46 -1.33
CA GLY A 33 -2.63 -24.23 -2.44
C GLY A 33 -1.14 -23.89 -2.64
N ASP A 34 -0.79 -23.43 -3.83
CA ASP A 34 0.58 -23.03 -4.16
C ASP A 34 0.91 -21.55 -3.89
N GLU A 35 -0.07 -20.77 -3.46
CA GLU A 35 0.06 -19.35 -3.21
C GLU A 35 0.50 -19.07 -1.78
N ASN A 36 1.46 -18.17 -1.61
CA ASN A 36 1.79 -17.60 -0.30
C ASN A 36 0.97 -16.33 -0.12
N TRP A 37 0.24 -16.24 0.99
CA TRP A 37 -0.54 -15.09 1.36
C TRP A 37 0.13 -14.38 2.54
N LEU A 38 0.23 -13.06 2.42
CA LEU A 38 0.76 -12.15 3.43
C LEU A 38 -0.34 -11.18 3.84
N TYR A 39 -0.69 -11.18 5.12
CA TYR A 39 -1.71 -10.29 5.68
C TYR A 39 -1.03 -9.19 6.47
N ILE A 40 -1.44 -7.96 6.22
CA ILE A 40 -0.95 -6.76 6.89
C ILE A 40 -2.08 -6.02 7.61
N ASP A 41 -1.73 -5.16 8.57
CA ASP A 41 -2.71 -4.42 9.39
C ASP A 41 -3.39 -3.24 8.67
N ALA A 42 -3.15 -3.06 7.38
CA ALA A 42 -3.83 -2.09 6.54
C ALA A 42 -4.14 -2.64 5.15
N GLY A 43 -5.32 -2.31 4.63
CA GLY A 43 -5.84 -2.86 3.38
C GLY A 43 -6.26 -1.83 2.34
N VAL A 44 -6.98 -2.33 1.34
CA VAL A 44 -7.69 -1.56 0.32
C VAL A 44 -8.59 -0.52 1.01
N PHE A 45 -9.31 -0.93 2.04
CA PHE A 45 -10.24 -0.07 2.78
C PHE A 45 -9.56 0.91 3.75
N ASN A 46 -8.28 0.71 4.09
CA ASN A 46 -7.51 1.60 4.96
C ASN A 46 -6.69 2.63 4.17
N GLY A 47 -6.95 2.76 2.87
CA GLY A 47 -6.35 3.78 2.01
C GLY A 47 -5.66 3.24 0.78
N LEU A 48 -5.52 1.92 0.60
CA LEU A 48 -4.88 1.35 -0.59
C LEU A 48 -5.85 1.12 -1.76
N MET A 49 -7.00 1.82 -1.78
CA MET A 49 -8.09 1.64 -2.75
C MET A 49 -7.63 1.72 -4.22
N GLU A 50 -6.65 2.57 -4.52
CA GLU A 50 -6.13 2.73 -5.88
C GLU A 50 -5.41 1.48 -6.43
N SER A 51 -5.02 0.54 -5.57
CA SER A 51 -4.44 -0.73 -6.02
C SER A 51 -5.45 -1.55 -6.84
N ILE A 52 -6.75 -1.42 -6.54
CA ILE A 52 -7.85 -1.99 -7.33
C ILE A 52 -7.94 -1.33 -8.71
N GLY A 53 -7.62 -0.03 -8.78
CA GLY A 53 -7.54 0.74 -10.02
C GLY A 53 -6.28 0.47 -10.86
N GLY A 54 -5.38 -0.41 -10.38
CA GLY A 54 -4.17 -0.83 -11.09
C GLY A 54 -2.90 -0.06 -10.72
N ILE A 55 -2.95 0.85 -9.74
CA ILE A 55 -1.73 1.45 -9.19
C ILE A 55 -0.92 0.35 -8.51
N ARG A 56 0.35 0.21 -8.93
CA ARG A 56 1.30 -0.71 -8.32
C ARG A 56 2.24 0.07 -7.42
N TYR A 57 2.45 -0.46 -6.22
CA TYR A 57 3.38 0.11 -5.27
C TYR A 57 4.67 -0.69 -5.21
N THR A 58 5.71 -0.05 -4.66
CA THR A 58 6.95 -0.76 -4.31
C THR A 58 6.90 -1.13 -2.84
N TYR A 59 7.16 -2.41 -2.55
CA TYR A 59 7.12 -2.97 -1.20
C TYR A 59 8.53 -3.27 -0.69
N VAL A 60 8.81 -2.90 0.56
CA VAL A 60 10.10 -3.16 1.22
C VAL A 60 9.85 -3.72 2.61
N VAL A 61 10.56 -4.80 2.96
CA VAL A 61 10.55 -5.38 4.31
C VAL A 61 11.99 -5.46 4.82
N GLY A 62 12.18 -5.41 6.14
CA GLY A 62 13.51 -5.48 6.77
C GLY A 62 14.20 -6.84 6.65
N SER A 63 13.49 -7.90 6.24
CA SER A 63 14.05 -9.24 6.12
C SER A 63 14.97 -9.39 4.90
N ARG A 64 15.89 -10.34 4.95
CA ARG A 64 16.88 -10.61 3.90
C ARG A 64 16.75 -12.04 3.39
N GLY A 65 17.21 -12.27 2.16
CA GLY A 65 17.30 -13.61 1.58
C GLY A 65 16.64 -13.72 0.21
N ARG A 66 16.39 -14.96 -0.22
CA ARG A 66 15.78 -15.24 -1.52
C ARG A 66 14.32 -14.78 -1.53
N LYS A 67 13.98 -13.95 -2.53
CA LYS A 67 12.61 -13.50 -2.74
C LYS A 67 11.70 -14.67 -3.12
N LYS A 68 10.47 -14.63 -2.62
CA LYS A 68 9.36 -15.51 -2.98
C LYS A 68 8.18 -14.63 -3.40
N ARG A 69 7.25 -15.22 -4.13
CA ARG A 69 6.01 -14.55 -4.55
C ARG A 69 4.97 -14.64 -3.43
N TRP A 70 4.30 -13.52 -3.18
CA TRP A 70 3.26 -13.34 -2.20
C TRP A 70 2.03 -12.65 -2.83
N ILE A 71 0.85 -13.02 -2.34
CA ILE A 71 -0.36 -12.21 -2.45
C ILE A 71 -0.45 -11.39 -1.17
N LEU A 72 -0.50 -10.07 -1.31
CA LEU A 72 -0.61 -9.12 -0.22
C LEU A 72 -2.07 -8.73 -0.02
N ALA A 73 -2.59 -8.96 1.18
CA ALA A 73 -3.97 -8.68 1.55
C ALA A 73 -4.03 -7.86 2.83
N GLY A 74 -5.09 -7.07 2.96
CA GLY A 74 -5.38 -6.32 4.17
C GLY A 74 -6.03 -7.16 5.27
N PRO A 75 -6.46 -6.52 6.36
CA PRO A 75 -6.96 -7.20 7.55
C PRO A 75 -8.46 -7.49 7.50
N SER A 76 -9.20 -6.94 6.54
CA SER A 76 -10.65 -7.07 6.48
C SER A 76 -11.07 -8.52 6.16
N CYS A 77 -12.32 -8.86 6.49
CA CYS A 77 -12.88 -10.16 6.13
C CYS A 77 -13.36 -10.24 4.67
N ASP A 78 -13.31 -9.14 3.92
CA ASP A 78 -13.80 -9.09 2.54
C ASP A 78 -12.72 -9.59 1.56
N SER A 79 -13.13 -10.44 0.62
CA SER A 79 -12.27 -10.93 -0.46
C SER A 79 -11.75 -9.83 -1.41
N PHE A 80 -12.36 -8.65 -1.41
CA PHE A 80 -11.88 -7.48 -2.15
C PHE A 80 -10.65 -6.83 -1.51
N ASP A 81 -10.30 -7.18 -0.28
CA ASP A 81 -9.15 -6.62 0.43
C ASP A 81 -7.83 -7.31 0.05
N VAL A 82 -7.59 -7.36 -1.26
CA VAL A 82 -6.36 -7.87 -1.87
C VAL A 82 -5.69 -6.70 -2.58
N ILE A 83 -4.53 -6.31 -2.09
CA ILE A 83 -3.81 -5.12 -2.54
C ILE A 83 -3.03 -5.44 -3.82
N ASP A 84 -2.26 -6.52 -3.81
CA ASP A 84 -1.45 -6.96 -4.94
C ASP A 84 -1.30 -8.49 -4.92
N ARG A 85 -1.38 -9.12 -6.09
CA ARG A 85 -1.27 -10.57 -6.27
C ARG A 85 0.13 -11.03 -6.70
N ASP A 86 1.03 -10.09 -6.99
CA ASP A 86 2.39 -10.38 -7.46
C ASP A 86 3.47 -9.58 -6.72
N VAL A 87 3.60 -9.84 -5.42
CA VAL A 87 4.61 -9.19 -4.58
C VAL A 87 5.83 -10.11 -4.39
N LEU A 88 7.02 -9.64 -4.81
CA LEU A 88 8.28 -10.36 -4.63
C LEU A 88 9.06 -9.84 -3.41
N LEU A 89 9.03 -10.59 -2.31
CA LEU A 89 9.69 -10.24 -1.05
C LEU A 89 10.47 -11.44 -0.47
N PRO A 90 11.58 -11.19 0.25
CA PRO A 90 12.13 -12.19 1.15
C PRO A 90 11.08 -12.58 2.20
N GLU A 91 11.27 -13.72 2.88
CA GLU A 91 10.33 -14.21 3.89
C GLU A 91 10.15 -13.19 5.02
N PRO A 92 8.96 -12.63 5.23
CA PRO A 92 8.70 -11.73 6.35
C PRO A 92 8.27 -12.52 7.60
N THR A 93 8.49 -11.95 8.77
CA THR A 93 8.02 -12.45 10.07
C THR A 93 6.77 -11.70 10.48
N VAL A 94 5.85 -12.35 11.21
CA VAL A 94 4.74 -11.64 11.85
C VAL A 94 5.32 -10.62 12.84
N GLY A 95 4.84 -9.38 12.78
CA GLY A 95 5.38 -8.24 13.50
C GLY A 95 6.42 -7.43 12.72
N ASP A 96 6.95 -7.93 11.59
CA ASP A 96 7.84 -7.12 10.74
C ASP A 96 7.05 -5.96 10.12
N HIS A 97 7.69 -4.80 10.00
CA HIS A 97 7.17 -3.70 9.21
C HIS A 97 7.38 -3.93 7.72
N LEU A 98 6.32 -3.71 6.96
CA LEU A 98 6.31 -3.59 5.52
C LEU A 98 6.13 -2.11 5.17
N LEU A 99 7.01 -1.59 4.32
CA LEU A 99 6.94 -0.23 3.79
C LEU A 99 6.36 -0.29 2.37
N ILE A 100 5.39 0.55 2.11
CA ILE A 100 4.82 0.77 0.78
C ILE A 100 5.25 2.17 0.35
N LEU A 101 6.10 2.22 -0.67
CA LEU A 101 6.69 3.48 -1.16
C LEU A 101 5.74 4.19 -2.13
N SER A 102 5.96 5.50 -2.33
CA SER A 102 5.18 6.34 -3.24
C SER A 102 3.68 6.38 -2.90
N ALA A 103 3.38 6.42 -1.61
CA ALA A 103 2.04 6.27 -1.05
C ALA A 103 1.51 7.57 -0.43
N GLY A 104 2.01 8.73 -0.85
CA GLY A 104 1.56 10.03 -0.32
C GLY A 104 0.33 10.61 -1.02
N ALA A 105 -0.05 10.10 -2.19
CA ALA A 105 -1.23 10.56 -2.93
C ALA A 105 -2.37 9.55 -2.84
N TYR A 106 -3.57 10.04 -2.56
CA TYR A 106 -4.83 9.28 -2.59
C TYR A 106 -4.83 8.01 -1.73
N THR A 107 -4.10 8.03 -0.61
CA THR A 107 -4.10 6.94 0.36
C THR A 107 -5.04 7.23 1.51
N ILE A 108 -4.60 8.03 2.49
CA ILE A 108 -5.41 8.41 3.66
C ILE A 108 -6.72 9.10 3.24
N SER A 109 -6.75 9.83 2.12
CA SER A 109 -7.97 10.45 1.61
C SER A 109 -9.07 9.46 1.21
N TYR A 110 -8.73 8.19 0.96
CA TYR A 110 -9.68 7.11 0.68
C TYR A 110 -9.87 6.14 1.86
N ALA A 111 -9.20 6.37 2.99
CA ALA A 111 -9.28 5.46 4.12
C ALA A 111 -10.65 5.49 4.80
N SER A 112 -11.06 4.34 5.32
CA SER A 112 -12.31 4.14 6.05
C SER A 112 -12.08 3.24 7.26
N GLU A 113 -13.02 3.25 8.20
CA GLU A 113 -13.03 2.35 9.36
C GLU A 113 -13.79 1.04 9.08
N PHE A 114 -13.71 0.53 7.84
CA PHE A 114 -14.37 -0.72 7.47
C PHE A 114 -13.92 -1.88 8.35
N ASN A 115 -14.85 -2.75 8.74
CA ASN A 115 -14.67 -3.79 9.76
C ASN A 115 -14.19 -3.30 11.14
N GLY A 116 -14.20 -1.99 11.41
CA GLY A 116 -13.72 -1.41 12.66
C GLY A 116 -12.20 -1.31 12.77
N PHE A 117 -11.45 -1.50 11.66
CA PHE A 117 -10.02 -1.23 11.64
C PHE A 117 -9.77 0.27 11.56
N PRO A 118 -8.87 0.83 12.38
CA PRO A 118 -8.67 2.28 12.42
C PRO A 118 -8.07 2.81 11.11
N ILE A 119 -8.30 4.09 10.85
CA ILE A 119 -7.59 4.82 9.80
C ILE A 119 -6.11 4.96 10.21
N PRO A 120 -5.14 4.71 9.31
CA PRO A 120 -3.73 4.90 9.62
C PRO A 120 -3.40 6.34 10.01
N GLU A 121 -2.52 6.52 10.98
CA GLU A 121 -2.07 7.84 11.43
C GLU A 121 -1.06 8.45 10.42
N THR A 122 -1.17 9.75 10.18
CA THR A 122 -0.21 10.50 9.35
C THR A 122 0.78 11.22 10.25
N ILE A 123 2.08 10.94 10.06
CA ILE A 123 3.17 11.57 10.81
C ILE A 123 4.04 12.38 9.84
N THR A 124 4.26 13.65 10.15
CA THR A 124 5.19 14.52 9.42
C THR A 124 6.57 14.46 10.07
N ILE A 125 7.62 14.18 9.28
CA ILE A 125 9.02 14.10 9.71
C ILE A 125 9.75 15.41 9.38
#